data_AF-A0A838KD21-F1
#
_entry.id   AF-A0A838KD21-F1
#
_cell.length_a   1.000
_cell.length_b   1.000
_cell.length_c   1.000
_cell.angle_alpha   90.00
_cell.angle_beta   90.00
_cell.angle_gamma   90.00
#
_symmetry.space_group_name_H-M   'P 1'
#
loop_
_entity.id
_entity.type
_entity.pdbx_description
1 polymer ?
#
loop_
_entity_poly.entity_id
_entity_poly.type
_entity_poly.pdbx_seq_one_letter_code
_entity_poly.pdbx_strand_id
1 'polypeptide(L)'
;LEEGDFASADLEIAAFDRLARRTRQPGHLWYPPLWRGMRGLLAGREADAEAYADEVEGIGRQAQSSNAYILATTLRFAARWGRPDGLAELLPALEEYGADVPPDYPPLLVTAASVWASIGDKDRAMRSYRPLAEQSFASIPEDAEFLSCLLGCTEAAVLLGDRVGAEALHALLTPHASRWIVDGIGAACWGVGAEWLARLEDLLGRRVDADRHRGEAAQAYQAAGAVGPLRRLTGAGAQPAGRHGELRHGAGGWVVTWAGEQTVLPDLKGMHDLATLVVRPGTPVPALTLLAGAAGVAIVPAGGSDEILDEQARSAYRDRLRALEDEIADATARGDLGRAEHHRDERDFLVRELSAALGLGGRPRRLGDESDRARKAVTMRLREVIMRLDGPMPALARHLRAAMRTGRECCYDPEEPVSWWVGSLPRPGDRWTG
;
A
#
# COMPACT_ATOMS: atom_id res chain seq x y z
N LEU A 1 -29.87 -0.66 -1.41
CA LEU A 1 -28.44 -0.75 -1.75
C LEU A 1 -28.23 -0.60 -3.26
N GLU A 2 -28.85 -1.43 -4.10
CA GLU A 2 -28.70 -1.35 -5.57
C GLU A 2 -29.17 -0.03 -6.22
N GLU A 3 -30.14 0.65 -5.60
CA GLU A 3 -30.61 1.99 -6.01
C GLU A 3 -29.74 3.13 -5.47
N GLY A 4 -28.69 2.84 -4.70
CA GLY A 4 -27.82 3.86 -4.12
C GLY A 4 -28.39 4.63 -2.93
N ASP A 5 -29.59 4.29 -2.44
CA ASP A 5 -30.15 4.85 -1.21
C ASP A 5 -29.45 4.25 0.03
N PHE A 6 -28.25 4.73 0.28
CA PHE A 6 -27.43 4.28 1.40
C PHE A 6 -27.85 4.89 2.74
N ALA A 7 -28.50 6.06 2.74
CA ALA A 7 -29.01 6.66 3.97
C ALA A 7 -30.12 5.78 4.59
N SER A 8 -31.06 5.31 3.78
CA SER A 8 -32.06 4.34 4.23
C SER A 8 -31.43 3.01 4.62
N ALA A 9 -30.43 2.53 3.87
CA ALA A 9 -29.71 1.32 4.24
C ALA A 9 -29.03 1.43 5.62
N ASP A 10 -28.39 2.57 5.92
CA ASP A 10 -27.73 2.80 7.22
C ASP A 10 -28.76 2.80 8.38
N LEU A 11 -29.98 3.30 8.15
CA LEU A 11 -31.09 3.22 9.11
C LEU A 11 -31.55 1.77 9.36
N GLU A 12 -31.69 0.97 8.30
CA GLU A 12 -32.09 -0.43 8.37
C GLU A 12 -31.01 -1.30 9.03
N ILE A 13 -29.73 -1.08 8.71
CA ILE A 13 -28.59 -1.74 9.39
C ILE A 13 -28.66 -1.48 10.91
N ALA A 14 -28.89 -0.23 11.31
CA ALA A 14 -29.01 0.12 12.72
C ALA A 14 -30.26 -0.50 13.38
N ALA A 15 -31.37 -0.61 12.66
CA ALA A 15 -32.59 -1.26 13.14
C ALA A 15 -32.39 -2.78 13.33
N PHE A 16 -31.74 -3.43 12.36
CA PHE A 16 -31.40 -4.85 12.41
C PHE A 16 -30.45 -5.14 13.58
N ASP A 17 -29.39 -4.35 13.77
CA ASP A 17 -28.44 -4.54 14.88
C ASP A 17 -29.14 -4.47 16.25
N ARG A 18 -30.05 -3.49 16.44
CA ARG A 18 -30.86 -3.40 17.66
C ARG A 18 -31.73 -4.64 17.86
N LEU A 19 -32.33 -5.17 16.80
CA LEU A 19 -33.17 -6.37 16.90
C LEU A 19 -32.33 -7.62 17.20
N ALA A 20 -31.24 -7.83 16.48
CA ALA A 20 -30.33 -8.96 16.65
C ALA A 20 -29.76 -9.03 18.07
N ARG A 21 -29.36 -7.88 18.64
CA ARG A 21 -28.87 -7.79 20.02
C ARG A 21 -29.94 -8.09 21.07
N ARG A 22 -31.20 -7.74 20.80
CA ARG A 22 -32.32 -8.06 21.71
C ARG A 22 -32.69 -9.54 21.68
N THR A 23 -32.71 -10.15 20.49
CA THR A 23 -33.07 -11.57 20.33
C THR A 23 -31.92 -12.50 20.73
N ARG A 24 -30.68 -12.00 20.75
CA ARG A 24 -29.45 -12.73 21.08
C ARG A 24 -29.29 -14.03 20.28
N GLN A 25 -29.87 -14.10 19.09
CA GLN A 25 -29.67 -15.24 18.21
C GLN A 25 -28.29 -15.12 17.56
N PRO A 26 -27.33 -16.03 17.87
CA PRO A 26 -25.94 -15.89 17.45
C PRO A 26 -25.79 -15.74 15.92
N GLY A 27 -26.62 -16.46 15.17
CA GLY A 27 -26.63 -16.43 13.70
C GLY A 27 -27.00 -15.09 13.08
N HIS A 28 -27.60 -14.15 13.81
CA HIS A 28 -27.94 -12.82 13.27
C HIS A 28 -26.92 -11.73 13.63
N LEU A 29 -25.99 -12.00 14.54
CA LEU A 29 -25.09 -10.98 15.07
C LEU A 29 -23.95 -10.60 14.11
N TRP A 30 -23.67 -11.44 13.11
CA TRP A 30 -22.59 -11.17 12.14
C TRP A 30 -23.04 -10.32 10.94
N TYR A 31 -24.34 -10.14 10.69
CA TYR A 31 -24.83 -9.32 9.57
C TYR A 31 -24.48 -7.82 9.74
N PRO A 32 -24.73 -7.17 10.90
CA PRO A 32 -24.39 -5.76 11.06
C PRO A 32 -22.91 -5.40 10.85
N PRO A 33 -21.92 -6.13 11.41
CA PRO A 33 -20.52 -5.81 11.13
C PRO A 33 -20.16 -6.02 9.65
N LEU A 34 -20.73 -7.03 8.96
CA LEU A 34 -20.52 -7.20 7.52
C LEU A 34 -20.94 -5.95 6.74
N TRP A 35 -22.16 -5.47 6.97
CA TRP A 35 -22.67 -4.29 6.27
C TRP A 35 -21.89 -3.01 6.64
N ARG A 36 -21.43 -2.88 7.89
CA ARG A 36 -20.53 -1.77 8.28
C ARG A 36 -19.20 -1.84 7.54
N GLY A 37 -18.65 -3.03 7.33
CA GLY A 37 -17.48 -3.27 6.49
C GLY A 37 -17.69 -2.79 5.06
N MET A 38 -18.80 -3.19 4.43
CA MET A 38 -19.18 -2.71 3.09
C MET A 38 -19.31 -1.19 3.03
N ARG A 39 -19.91 -0.55 4.03
CA ARG A 39 -19.98 0.93 4.13
C ARG A 39 -18.60 1.55 4.34
N GLY A 40 -17.70 0.86 5.05
CA GLY A 40 -16.29 1.22 5.18
C GLY A 40 -15.57 1.28 3.83
N LEU A 41 -15.77 0.27 2.97
CA LEU A 41 -15.23 0.25 1.61
C LEU A 41 -15.73 1.43 0.77
N LEU A 42 -17.03 1.71 0.79
CA LEU A 42 -17.60 2.85 0.08
C LEU A 42 -17.02 4.19 0.56
N ALA A 43 -16.66 4.28 1.84
CA ALA A 43 -16.01 5.45 2.40
C ALA A 43 -14.48 5.47 2.24
N GLY A 44 -13.88 4.47 1.60
CA GLY A 44 -12.42 4.38 1.41
C GLY A 44 -11.64 4.07 2.69
N ARG A 45 -12.25 3.32 3.62
CA ARG A 45 -11.64 2.85 4.87
C ARG A 45 -11.42 1.33 4.81
N GLU A 46 -10.48 0.91 3.97
CA GLU A 46 -10.18 -0.51 3.75
C GLU A 46 -9.73 -1.24 5.02
N ALA A 47 -8.96 -0.58 5.90
CA ALA A 47 -8.52 -1.16 7.17
C ALA A 47 -9.70 -1.45 8.13
N ASP A 48 -10.68 -0.55 8.19
CA ASP A 48 -11.91 -0.79 8.97
C ASP A 48 -12.67 -2.00 8.42
N ALA A 49 -12.75 -2.12 7.08
CA ALA A 49 -13.42 -3.23 6.42
C ALA A 49 -12.76 -4.57 6.74
N GLU A 50 -11.43 -4.64 6.79
CA GLU A 50 -10.70 -5.84 7.21
C GLU A 50 -10.99 -6.19 8.68
N ALA A 51 -10.99 -5.20 9.58
CA ALA A 51 -11.33 -5.42 10.99
C ALA A 51 -12.77 -5.92 11.18
N TYR A 52 -13.73 -5.40 10.40
CA TYR A 52 -15.10 -5.91 10.40
C TYR A 52 -15.20 -7.33 9.85
N ALA A 53 -14.40 -7.70 8.85
CA ALA A 53 -14.35 -9.08 8.36
C ALA A 53 -13.88 -10.05 9.46
N ASP A 54 -12.88 -9.66 10.25
CA ASP A 54 -12.42 -10.44 11.40
C ASP A 54 -13.51 -10.60 12.47
N GLU A 55 -14.29 -9.54 12.72
CA GLU A 55 -15.46 -9.59 13.63
C GLU A 55 -16.54 -10.54 13.10
N VAL A 56 -16.88 -10.44 11.80
CA VAL A 56 -17.86 -11.31 11.13
C VAL A 56 -17.44 -12.77 11.25
N GLU A 57 -16.19 -13.09 10.96
CA GLU A 57 -15.68 -14.46 11.05
C GLU A 57 -15.70 -14.96 12.51
N GLY A 58 -15.29 -14.13 13.47
CA GLY A 58 -15.31 -14.48 14.89
C GLY A 58 -16.71 -14.83 15.39
N ILE A 59 -17.72 -14.03 15.04
CA ILE A 59 -19.12 -14.30 15.38
C ILE A 59 -19.64 -15.51 14.59
N GLY A 60 -19.32 -15.59 13.30
CA GLY A 60 -19.69 -16.68 12.41
C GLY A 60 -19.22 -18.04 12.92
N ARG A 61 -17.99 -18.12 13.43
CA ARG A 61 -17.42 -19.33 14.05
C ARG A 61 -18.20 -19.75 15.29
N GLN A 62 -18.58 -18.81 16.15
CA GLN A 62 -19.41 -19.09 17.33
C GLN A 62 -20.81 -19.55 16.95
N ALA A 63 -21.36 -19.01 15.85
CA ALA A 63 -22.65 -19.38 15.30
C ALA A 63 -22.61 -20.60 14.37
N GLN A 64 -21.43 -21.17 14.11
CA GLN A 64 -21.19 -22.25 13.13
C GLN A 64 -21.79 -21.93 11.74
N SER A 65 -21.65 -20.69 11.28
CA SER A 65 -22.20 -20.22 10.01
C SER A 65 -21.16 -20.24 8.89
N SER A 66 -21.36 -21.10 7.88
CA SER A 66 -20.57 -21.11 6.65
C SER A 66 -20.72 -19.81 5.87
N ASN A 67 -21.93 -19.24 5.81
CA ASN A 67 -22.20 -17.98 5.12
C ASN A 67 -21.40 -16.82 5.72
N ALA A 68 -21.26 -16.75 7.04
CA ALA A 68 -20.45 -15.73 7.68
C ALA A 68 -18.98 -15.82 7.27
N TYR A 69 -18.44 -17.05 7.15
CA TYR A 69 -17.07 -17.28 6.68
C TYR A 69 -16.88 -16.84 5.22
N ILE A 70 -17.79 -17.25 4.32
CA ILE A 70 -17.73 -16.88 2.89
C ILE A 70 -17.80 -15.36 2.73
N LEU A 71 -18.76 -14.69 3.39
CA LEU A 71 -18.97 -13.25 3.23
C LEU A 71 -17.89 -12.41 3.93
N ALA A 72 -17.30 -12.89 5.02
CA ALA A 72 -16.09 -12.28 5.59
C ALA A 72 -14.93 -12.34 4.60
N THR A 73 -14.74 -13.48 3.93
CA THR A 73 -13.73 -13.65 2.89
C THR A 73 -13.99 -12.73 1.70
N THR A 74 -15.22 -12.61 1.21
CA THR A 74 -15.61 -11.64 0.17
C THR A 74 -15.28 -10.20 0.58
N LEU A 75 -15.59 -9.81 1.82
CA LEU A 75 -15.27 -8.47 2.34
C LEU A 75 -13.74 -8.23 2.36
N ARG A 76 -12.94 -9.23 2.74
CA ARG A 76 -11.46 -9.14 2.69
C ARG A 76 -10.94 -9.01 1.26
N PHE A 77 -11.48 -9.79 0.32
CA PHE A 77 -11.15 -9.64 -1.10
C PHE A 77 -11.41 -8.21 -1.58
N ALA A 78 -12.58 -7.67 -1.27
CA ALA A 78 -12.94 -6.30 -1.64
C ALA A 78 -12.06 -5.24 -0.97
N ALA A 79 -11.68 -5.42 0.30
CA ALA A 79 -10.75 -4.52 0.98
C ALA A 79 -9.34 -4.54 0.38
N ARG A 80 -8.89 -5.69 -0.10
CA ARG A 80 -7.55 -5.89 -0.69
C ARG A 80 -7.50 -5.70 -2.19
N TRP A 81 -8.65 -5.47 -2.82
CA TRP A 81 -8.76 -5.25 -4.25
C TRP A 81 -7.81 -4.16 -4.75
N GLY A 82 -7.15 -4.43 -5.88
CA GLY A 82 -6.13 -3.53 -6.45
C GLY A 82 -4.79 -3.52 -5.71
N ARG A 83 -4.60 -4.35 -4.67
CA ARG A 83 -3.32 -4.57 -3.98
C ARG A 83 -2.84 -6.01 -4.23
N PRO A 84 -2.00 -6.26 -5.25
CA PRO A 84 -1.55 -7.60 -5.62
C PRO A 84 -1.01 -8.43 -4.45
N ASP A 85 -0.15 -7.84 -3.62
CA ASP A 85 0.44 -8.52 -2.46
C ASP A 85 -0.64 -8.94 -1.45
N GLY A 86 -1.62 -8.07 -1.20
CA GLY A 86 -2.71 -8.36 -0.27
C GLY A 86 -3.68 -9.44 -0.80
N LEU A 87 -3.94 -9.46 -2.11
CA LEU A 87 -4.75 -10.51 -2.75
C LEU A 87 -4.02 -11.86 -2.76
N ALA A 88 -2.69 -11.85 -2.95
CA ALA A 88 -1.89 -13.07 -2.93
C ALA A 88 -1.97 -13.81 -1.58
N GLU A 89 -2.10 -13.08 -0.47
CA GLU A 89 -2.31 -13.66 0.86
C GLU A 89 -3.64 -14.43 1.00
N LEU A 90 -4.64 -14.12 0.16
CA LEU A 90 -5.96 -14.78 0.20
C LEU A 90 -6.05 -16.03 -0.69
N LEU A 91 -5.00 -16.33 -1.46
CA LEU A 91 -4.99 -17.50 -2.35
C LEU A 91 -5.25 -18.84 -1.64
N PRO A 92 -4.68 -19.13 -0.44
CA PRO A 92 -4.98 -20.39 0.24
C PRO A 92 -6.46 -20.56 0.55
N ALA A 93 -7.16 -19.48 0.93
CA ALA A 93 -8.59 -19.52 1.21
C ALA A 93 -9.43 -19.75 -0.06
N LEU A 94 -8.99 -19.18 -1.20
CA LEU A 94 -9.62 -19.43 -2.50
C LEU A 94 -9.41 -20.89 -2.96
N GLU A 95 -8.21 -21.44 -2.78
CA GLU A 95 -7.90 -22.83 -3.12
C GLU A 95 -8.67 -23.82 -2.24
N GLU A 96 -8.78 -23.53 -0.93
CA GLU A 96 -9.59 -24.31 0.01
C GLU A 96 -11.07 -24.30 -0.39
N TYR A 97 -11.63 -23.11 -0.64
CA TYR A 97 -13.02 -22.99 -1.11
C TYR A 97 -13.25 -23.70 -2.44
N GLY A 98 -12.28 -23.61 -3.36
CA GLY A 98 -12.34 -24.26 -4.66
C GLY A 98 -12.31 -25.79 -4.60
N ALA A 99 -11.80 -26.39 -3.51
CA ALA A 99 -11.78 -27.84 -3.33
C ALA A 99 -13.17 -28.43 -3.03
N ASP A 100 -14.08 -27.62 -2.48
CA ASP A 100 -15.42 -28.07 -2.04
C ASP A 100 -16.52 -27.82 -3.09
N VAL A 101 -16.19 -27.19 -4.22
CA VAL A 101 -17.16 -26.86 -5.29
C VAL A 101 -16.74 -27.48 -6.63
N PRO A 102 -17.69 -27.70 -7.57
CA PRO A 102 -17.36 -28.20 -8.90
C PRO A 102 -16.35 -27.29 -9.63
N PRO A 103 -15.38 -27.85 -10.38
CA PRO A 103 -14.38 -27.05 -11.10
C PRO A 103 -14.95 -26.09 -12.14
N ASP A 104 -16.15 -26.36 -12.64
CA ASP A 104 -16.90 -25.55 -13.61
C ASP A 104 -17.89 -24.57 -12.95
N TYR A 105 -17.88 -24.44 -11.62
CA TYR A 105 -18.75 -23.53 -10.89
C TYR A 105 -18.43 -22.07 -11.24
N PRO A 106 -19.35 -21.33 -11.90
CA PRO A 106 -19.04 -20.01 -12.46
C PRO A 106 -18.52 -18.98 -11.43
N PRO A 107 -19.08 -18.84 -10.22
CA PRO A 107 -18.57 -17.89 -9.24
C PRO A 107 -17.12 -18.15 -8.81
N LEU A 108 -16.71 -19.43 -8.73
CA LEU A 108 -15.30 -19.78 -8.48
C LEU A 108 -14.42 -19.38 -9.66
N LEU A 109 -14.84 -19.68 -10.89
CA LEU A 109 -14.11 -19.33 -12.10
C LEU A 109 -13.92 -17.82 -12.24
N VAL A 110 -14.97 -17.03 -11.96
CA VAL A 110 -14.93 -15.57 -11.95
C VAL A 110 -13.91 -15.07 -10.92
N THR A 111 -14.05 -15.51 -9.67
CA THR A 111 -13.18 -15.06 -8.57
C THR A 111 -11.72 -15.40 -8.85
N ALA A 112 -11.46 -16.64 -9.29
CA ALA A 112 -10.13 -17.07 -9.67
C ALA A 112 -9.57 -16.25 -10.85
N ALA A 113 -10.36 -16.03 -11.91
CA ALA A 113 -9.92 -15.24 -13.06
C ALA A 113 -9.51 -13.82 -12.67
N SER A 114 -10.34 -13.13 -11.88
CA SER A 114 -10.07 -11.77 -11.38
C SER A 114 -8.83 -11.74 -10.48
N VAL A 115 -8.74 -12.63 -9.48
CA VAL A 115 -7.62 -12.65 -8.52
C VAL A 115 -6.30 -12.98 -9.21
N TRP A 116 -6.25 -14.02 -10.05
CA TRP A 116 -5.03 -14.39 -10.77
C TRP A 116 -4.57 -13.28 -11.72
N ALA A 117 -5.51 -12.61 -12.40
CA ALA A 117 -5.20 -11.49 -13.28
C ALA A 117 -4.62 -10.32 -12.49
N SER A 118 -5.23 -10.00 -11.34
CA SER A 118 -4.83 -8.91 -10.44
C SER A 118 -3.44 -9.10 -9.83
N ILE A 119 -3.01 -10.33 -9.56
CA ILE A 119 -1.65 -10.62 -9.08
C ILE A 119 -0.63 -10.84 -10.21
N GLY A 120 -1.07 -10.75 -11.48
CA GLY A 120 -0.20 -10.86 -12.66
C GLY A 120 0.04 -12.29 -13.17
N ASP A 121 -0.58 -13.33 -12.60
CA ASP A 121 -0.53 -14.70 -13.13
C ASP A 121 -1.53 -14.86 -14.29
N LYS A 122 -1.14 -14.36 -15.46
CA LYS A 122 -1.97 -14.37 -16.67
C LYS A 122 -2.34 -15.78 -17.12
N ASP A 123 -1.48 -16.77 -16.87
CA ASP A 123 -1.72 -18.14 -17.30
C ASP A 123 -2.84 -18.79 -16.49
N ARG A 124 -2.81 -18.64 -15.15
CA ARG A 124 -3.91 -19.10 -14.29
C ARG A 124 -5.19 -18.32 -14.54
N ALA A 125 -5.09 -17.01 -14.69
CA ALA A 125 -6.23 -16.15 -14.99
C ALA A 125 -6.94 -16.59 -16.27
N MET A 126 -6.19 -16.81 -17.35
CA MET A 126 -6.73 -17.26 -18.62
C MET A 126 -7.38 -18.65 -18.54
N ARG A 127 -6.84 -19.57 -17.72
CA ARG A 127 -7.46 -20.89 -17.51
C ARG A 127 -8.84 -20.81 -16.85
N SER A 128 -9.01 -19.92 -15.88
CA SER A 128 -10.29 -19.71 -15.19
C SER A 128 -11.26 -18.87 -16.03
N TYR A 129 -10.75 -17.89 -16.79
CA TYR A 129 -11.56 -16.96 -17.58
C TYR A 129 -12.11 -17.56 -18.87
N ARG A 130 -11.30 -18.36 -19.59
CA ARG A 130 -11.64 -18.88 -20.92
C ARG A 130 -12.97 -19.63 -21.00
N PRO A 131 -13.32 -20.55 -20.06
CA PRO A 131 -14.60 -21.26 -20.12
C PRO A 131 -15.82 -20.34 -20.08
N LEU A 132 -15.72 -19.19 -19.41
CA LEU A 132 -16.77 -18.18 -19.34
C LEU A 132 -16.82 -17.38 -20.65
N ALA A 133 -15.67 -16.91 -21.12
CA ALA A 133 -15.56 -16.05 -22.31
C ALA A 133 -15.94 -16.78 -23.62
N GLU A 134 -15.57 -18.06 -23.78
CA GLU A 134 -15.93 -18.87 -24.95
C GLU A 134 -17.44 -19.03 -25.14
N GLN A 135 -18.20 -18.93 -24.04
CA GLN A 135 -19.66 -18.98 -24.04
C GLN A 135 -20.30 -17.59 -24.02
N SER A 136 -19.51 -16.53 -24.26
CA SER A 136 -19.96 -15.14 -24.14
C SER A 136 -20.64 -14.87 -22.79
N PHE A 137 -20.13 -15.49 -21.72
CA PHE A 137 -20.62 -15.39 -20.35
C PHE A 137 -22.05 -15.91 -20.12
N ALA A 138 -22.63 -16.64 -21.07
CA ALA A 138 -23.97 -17.22 -20.95
C ALA A 138 -24.09 -18.31 -19.87
N SER A 139 -22.96 -18.82 -19.36
CA SER A 139 -22.93 -19.76 -18.24
C SER A 139 -23.13 -19.10 -16.88
N ILE A 140 -23.07 -17.76 -16.80
CA ILE A 140 -23.34 -17.01 -15.57
C ILE A 140 -24.86 -16.90 -15.40
N PRO A 141 -25.44 -17.43 -14.30
CA PRO A 141 -26.88 -17.31 -14.05
C PRO A 141 -27.31 -15.86 -13.82
N GLU A 142 -28.48 -15.48 -14.34
CA GLU A 142 -29.14 -14.21 -14.01
C GLU A 142 -29.80 -14.28 -12.61
N ASP A 143 -28.98 -14.36 -11.57
CA ASP A 143 -29.39 -14.35 -10.17
C ASP A 143 -28.81 -13.14 -9.41
N ALA A 144 -28.88 -13.17 -8.08
CA ALA A 144 -28.39 -12.08 -7.22
C ALA A 144 -26.89 -11.81 -7.38
N GLU A 145 -26.09 -12.77 -7.86
CA GLU A 145 -24.65 -12.62 -8.04
C GLU A 145 -24.27 -12.21 -9.46
N PHE A 146 -25.23 -12.12 -10.38
CA PHE A 146 -24.99 -11.86 -11.79
C PHE A 146 -24.10 -10.63 -12.02
N LEU A 147 -24.43 -9.50 -11.42
CA LEU A 147 -23.67 -8.25 -11.61
C LEU A 147 -22.26 -8.31 -11.01
N SER A 148 -22.10 -8.96 -9.86
CA SER A 148 -20.78 -9.19 -9.25
C SER A 148 -19.93 -10.13 -10.11
N CYS A 149 -20.56 -11.12 -10.75
CA CYS A 149 -19.89 -12.02 -11.68
C CYS A 149 -19.42 -11.30 -12.95
N LEU A 150 -20.29 -10.46 -13.56
CA LEU A 150 -19.92 -9.64 -14.72
C LEU A 150 -18.75 -8.69 -14.40
N LEU A 151 -18.70 -8.16 -13.18
CA LEU A 151 -17.61 -7.30 -12.72
C LEU A 151 -16.28 -8.05 -12.63
N GLY A 152 -16.25 -9.23 -12.00
CA GLY A 152 -15.03 -10.04 -11.93
C GLY A 152 -14.53 -10.45 -13.32
N CYS A 153 -15.44 -10.78 -14.23
CA CYS A 153 -15.13 -11.02 -15.65
C CYS A 153 -14.61 -9.76 -16.35
N THR A 154 -15.18 -8.59 -16.07
CA THR A 154 -14.74 -7.29 -16.61
C THR A 154 -13.31 -6.98 -16.17
N GLU A 155 -12.99 -7.19 -14.90
CA GLU A 155 -11.62 -7.00 -14.42
C GLU A 155 -10.64 -7.94 -15.13
N ALA A 156 -10.96 -9.23 -15.19
CA ALA A 156 -10.14 -10.22 -15.87
C ALA A 156 -9.94 -9.85 -17.36
N ALA A 157 -11.01 -9.49 -18.07
CA ALA A 157 -10.96 -9.09 -19.48
C ALA A 157 -10.04 -7.87 -19.69
N VAL A 158 -10.15 -6.85 -18.84
CA VAL A 158 -9.31 -5.64 -18.89
C VAL A 158 -7.84 -5.97 -18.66
N LEU A 159 -7.52 -6.75 -17.63
CA LEU A 159 -6.14 -7.10 -17.28
C LEU A 159 -5.49 -8.09 -18.25
N LEU A 160 -6.29 -8.97 -18.85
CA LEU A 160 -5.86 -9.90 -19.91
C LEU A 160 -5.81 -9.24 -21.29
N GLY A 161 -6.47 -8.09 -21.47
CA GLY A 161 -6.57 -7.39 -22.76
C GLY A 161 -7.52 -8.06 -23.75
N ASP A 162 -8.50 -8.82 -23.27
CA ASP A 162 -9.46 -9.53 -24.12
C ASP A 162 -10.55 -8.59 -24.65
N ARG A 163 -10.35 -8.10 -25.86
CA ARG A 163 -11.29 -7.21 -26.54
C ARG A 163 -12.59 -7.92 -26.97
N VAL A 164 -12.56 -9.23 -27.22
CA VAL A 164 -13.76 -9.97 -27.66
C VAL A 164 -14.69 -10.18 -26.47
N GLY A 165 -14.16 -10.66 -25.35
CA GLY A 165 -14.92 -10.76 -24.10
C GLY A 165 -15.39 -9.38 -23.61
N ALA A 166 -14.58 -8.33 -23.78
CA ALA A 166 -14.98 -6.97 -23.40
C ALA A 166 -16.22 -6.47 -24.15
N GLU A 167 -16.39 -6.79 -25.44
CA GLU A 167 -17.61 -6.47 -26.20
C GLU A 167 -18.84 -7.20 -25.64
N ALA A 168 -18.71 -8.49 -25.32
CA ALA A 168 -19.80 -9.27 -24.75
C ALA A 168 -20.20 -8.76 -23.35
N LEU A 169 -19.23 -8.47 -22.49
CA LEU A 169 -19.46 -7.90 -21.16
C LEU A 169 -20.06 -6.49 -21.24
N HIS A 170 -19.64 -5.68 -22.21
CA HIS A 170 -20.21 -4.34 -22.43
C HIS A 170 -21.70 -4.43 -22.75
N ALA A 171 -22.08 -5.34 -23.65
CA ALA A 171 -23.49 -5.58 -23.99
C ALA A 171 -24.32 -6.05 -22.78
N LEU A 172 -23.78 -6.97 -21.97
CA LEU A 172 -24.45 -7.50 -20.78
C LEU A 172 -24.60 -6.45 -19.66
N LEU A 173 -23.62 -5.57 -19.50
CA LEU A 173 -23.60 -4.59 -18.42
C LEU A 173 -24.36 -3.30 -18.76
N THR A 174 -24.54 -2.99 -20.05
CA THR A 174 -25.22 -1.76 -20.53
C THR A 174 -26.59 -1.53 -19.88
N PRO A 175 -27.50 -2.52 -19.75
CA PRO A 175 -28.80 -2.33 -19.08
C PRO A 175 -28.70 -1.97 -17.59
N HIS A 176 -27.53 -2.15 -16.98
CA HIS A 176 -27.28 -1.97 -15.56
C HIS A 176 -26.35 -0.79 -15.26
N ALA A 177 -26.12 0.12 -16.23
CA ALA A 177 -25.20 1.25 -16.09
C ALA A 177 -25.44 2.10 -14.82
N SER A 178 -26.70 2.34 -14.46
CA SER A 178 -27.06 3.15 -13.29
C SER A 178 -27.17 2.37 -11.97
N ARG A 179 -27.00 1.04 -11.99
CA ARG A 179 -27.17 0.17 -10.83
C ARG A 179 -25.91 0.14 -9.98
N TRP A 180 -26.06 0.18 -8.66
CA TRP A 180 -24.98 -0.14 -7.74
C TRP A 180 -24.79 -1.64 -7.67
N ILE A 181 -23.56 -2.09 -7.89
CA ILE A 181 -23.19 -3.51 -7.87
C ILE A 181 -22.91 -3.90 -6.43
N VAL A 182 -23.76 -4.76 -5.88
CA VAL A 182 -23.71 -5.24 -4.50
C VAL A 182 -23.39 -6.73 -4.54
N ASP A 183 -22.44 -7.14 -3.70
CA ASP A 183 -21.96 -8.52 -3.63
C ASP A 183 -22.67 -9.29 -2.51
N GLY A 184 -23.34 -10.38 -2.87
CA GLY A 184 -24.24 -11.12 -2.01
C GLY A 184 -25.25 -10.24 -1.27
N ILE A 185 -25.37 -10.48 0.04
CA ILE A 185 -26.29 -9.72 0.90
C ILE A 185 -25.71 -8.37 1.35
N GLY A 186 -24.72 -7.82 0.64
CA GLY A 186 -24.01 -6.60 1.01
C GLY A 186 -22.68 -6.84 1.72
N ALA A 187 -21.94 -7.89 1.31
CA ALA A 187 -20.57 -8.10 1.75
C ALA A 187 -19.61 -7.06 1.15
N ALA A 188 -19.87 -6.65 -0.09
CA ALA A 188 -19.15 -5.56 -0.74
C ALA A 188 -20.11 -4.73 -1.61
N CYS A 189 -19.71 -3.51 -1.94
CA CYS A 189 -20.35 -2.70 -2.96
C CYS A 189 -19.26 -2.09 -3.84
N TRP A 190 -19.26 -2.49 -5.10
CA TRP A 190 -18.14 -2.27 -6.00
C TRP A 190 -18.19 -0.95 -6.76
N GLY A 191 -19.30 -0.21 -6.62
CA GLY A 191 -19.58 1.01 -7.36
C GLY A 191 -20.78 0.85 -8.29
N VAL A 192 -20.93 1.74 -9.27
CA VAL A 192 -22.01 1.71 -10.24
C VAL A 192 -21.57 1.08 -11.56
N GLY A 193 -22.50 0.46 -12.29
CA GLY A 193 -22.23 -0.19 -13.59
C GLY A 193 -21.51 0.71 -14.59
N ALA A 194 -21.78 2.03 -14.58
CA ALA A 194 -21.13 3.01 -15.43
C ALA A 194 -19.59 3.05 -15.26
N GLU A 195 -19.04 2.85 -14.05
CA GLU A 195 -17.58 2.78 -13.87
C GLU A 195 -16.99 1.61 -14.66
N TRP A 196 -17.68 0.47 -14.63
CA TRP A 196 -17.21 -0.77 -15.23
C TRP A 196 -17.40 -0.77 -16.76
N LEU A 197 -18.47 -0.15 -17.26
CA LEU A 197 -18.62 0.18 -18.69
C LEU A 197 -17.48 1.07 -19.18
N ALA A 198 -17.11 2.11 -18.42
CA ALA A 198 -16.00 3.00 -18.80
C ALA A 198 -14.67 2.24 -18.94
N ARG A 199 -14.40 1.25 -18.06
CA ARG A 199 -13.19 0.41 -18.15
C ARG A 199 -13.18 -0.48 -19.40
N LEU A 200 -14.32 -1.08 -19.74
CA LEU A 200 -14.48 -1.86 -20.97
C LEU A 200 -14.28 -0.96 -22.19
N GLU A 201 -14.86 0.23 -22.18
CA GLU A 201 -14.75 1.22 -23.25
C GLU A 201 -13.32 1.73 -23.44
N ASP A 202 -12.56 1.93 -22.36
CA ASP A 202 -11.13 2.24 -22.41
C ASP A 202 -10.34 1.13 -23.12
N LEU A 203 -10.58 -0.14 -22.78
CA LEU A 203 -9.96 -1.29 -23.46
C LEU A 203 -10.36 -1.37 -24.95
N LEU A 204 -11.63 -1.07 -25.25
CA LEU A 204 -12.15 -1.07 -26.62
C LEU A 204 -11.72 0.18 -27.42
N GLY A 205 -11.17 1.21 -26.77
CA GLY A 205 -10.76 2.47 -27.40
C GLY A 205 -11.91 3.45 -27.65
N ARG A 206 -13.07 3.25 -27.02
CA ARG A 206 -14.28 4.09 -27.13
C ARG A 206 -14.22 5.29 -26.18
N ARG A 207 -13.25 6.18 -26.39
CA ARG A 207 -12.91 7.26 -25.44
C ARG A 207 -14.09 8.17 -25.06
N VAL A 208 -14.95 8.51 -26.01
CA VAL A 208 -16.09 9.41 -25.75
C VAL A 208 -17.12 8.75 -24.83
N ASP A 209 -17.43 7.47 -25.05
CA ASP A 209 -18.35 6.73 -24.20
C ASP A 209 -17.75 6.51 -22.81
N ALA A 210 -16.45 6.18 -22.74
CA ALA A 210 -15.72 6.02 -21.48
C ALA A 210 -15.76 7.30 -20.64
N ASP A 211 -15.51 8.46 -21.24
CA ASP A 211 -15.57 9.75 -20.54
C ASP A 211 -16.99 10.09 -20.05
N ARG A 212 -18.03 9.76 -20.84
CA ARG A 212 -19.43 9.91 -20.42
C ARG A 212 -19.74 9.06 -19.19
N HIS A 213 -19.50 7.75 -19.27
CA HIS A 213 -19.81 6.84 -18.16
C HIS A 213 -18.95 7.10 -16.92
N ARG A 214 -17.69 7.53 -17.09
CA ARG A 214 -16.84 8.00 -15.98
C ARG A 214 -17.44 9.23 -15.31
N GLY A 215 -18.00 10.17 -16.07
CA GLY A 215 -18.73 11.33 -15.55
C GLY A 215 -19.98 10.94 -14.76
N GLU A 216 -20.80 10.03 -15.28
CA GLU A 216 -21.99 9.50 -14.61
C GLU A 216 -21.65 8.79 -13.29
N ALA A 217 -20.62 7.93 -13.31
CA ALA A 217 -20.15 7.25 -12.12
C ALA A 217 -19.63 8.22 -11.05
N ALA A 218 -18.84 9.24 -11.46
CA ALA A 218 -18.34 10.25 -10.53
C ALA A 218 -19.48 11.03 -9.85
N GLN A 219 -20.52 11.41 -10.61
CA GLN A 219 -21.69 12.08 -10.06
C GLN A 219 -22.45 11.19 -9.07
N ALA A 220 -22.67 9.92 -9.41
CA ALA A 220 -23.33 8.96 -8.51
C ALA A 220 -22.54 8.79 -7.19
N TYR A 221 -21.21 8.68 -7.27
CA TYR A 221 -20.36 8.55 -6.10
C TYR A 221 -20.34 9.80 -5.23
N GLN A 222 -20.30 10.99 -5.83
CA GLN A 222 -20.38 12.25 -5.11
C GLN A 222 -21.73 12.40 -4.39
N ALA A 223 -22.84 12.10 -5.07
CA ALA A 223 -24.18 12.17 -4.48
C ALA A 223 -24.35 11.18 -3.30
N ALA A 224 -23.75 10.00 -3.40
CA ALA A 224 -23.80 8.96 -2.36
C ALA A 224 -22.74 9.12 -1.25
N GLY A 225 -21.80 10.06 -1.37
CA GLY A 225 -20.66 10.18 -0.47
C GLY A 225 -19.70 8.97 -0.54
N ALA A 226 -19.66 8.25 -1.66
CA ALA A 226 -18.84 7.06 -1.86
C ALA A 226 -17.39 7.42 -2.24
N VAL A 227 -16.63 7.89 -1.26
CA VAL A 227 -15.24 8.36 -1.40
C VAL A 227 -14.32 7.29 -1.98
N GLY A 228 -14.46 6.02 -1.57
CA GLY A 228 -13.59 4.92 -2.02
C GLY A 228 -13.66 4.70 -3.53
N PRO A 229 -14.84 4.40 -4.11
CA PRO A 229 -15.02 4.30 -5.55
C PRO A 229 -14.66 5.58 -6.31
N LEU A 230 -15.00 6.77 -5.80
CA LEU A 230 -14.64 8.04 -6.43
C LEU A 230 -13.11 8.22 -6.53
N ARG A 231 -12.38 7.87 -5.47
CA ARG A 231 -10.93 7.88 -5.43
C ARG A 231 -10.34 6.97 -6.51
N ARG A 232 -10.85 5.73 -6.63
CA ARG A 232 -10.40 4.78 -7.66
C ARG A 232 -10.68 5.31 -9.07
N LEU A 233 -11.90 5.79 -9.31
CA LEU A 233 -12.37 6.24 -10.62
C LEU A 233 -11.55 7.41 -11.18
N THR A 234 -11.15 8.32 -10.29
CA THR A 234 -10.40 9.54 -10.67
C THR A 234 -8.90 9.32 -10.71
N GLY A 235 -8.41 8.14 -10.28
CA GLY A 235 -6.97 7.90 -10.10
C GLY A 235 -6.33 8.84 -9.08
N ALA A 236 -7.13 9.54 -8.27
CA ALA A 236 -6.63 10.30 -7.15
C ALA A 236 -6.04 9.27 -6.18
N GLY A 237 -4.72 9.05 -6.23
CA GLY A 237 -4.03 8.25 -5.22
C GLY A 237 -4.50 8.74 -3.84
N ALA A 238 -4.77 7.80 -2.92
CA ALA A 238 -5.26 8.06 -1.57
C ALA A 238 -4.90 9.46 -1.10
N GLN A 239 -5.84 10.41 -1.24
CA GLN A 239 -5.75 11.62 -0.47
C GLN A 239 -6.03 11.15 0.95
N PRO A 240 -5.00 11.05 1.78
CA PRO A 240 -5.21 10.62 3.14
C PRO A 240 -6.09 11.71 3.77
N ALA A 241 -7.14 11.29 4.47
CA ALA A 241 -7.83 12.21 5.36
C ALA A 241 -6.83 12.59 6.46
N GLY A 242 -6.15 13.72 6.29
CA GLY A 242 -5.05 14.19 7.12
C GLY A 242 -4.19 15.22 6.37
N ARG A 243 -3.44 16.05 7.11
CA ARG A 243 -2.51 17.01 6.48
C ARG A 243 -1.48 16.24 5.65
N HIS A 244 -1.24 16.68 4.42
CA HIS A 244 -0.30 16.04 3.50
C HIS A 244 0.96 16.90 3.33
N GLY A 245 2.12 16.23 3.32
CA GLY A 245 3.40 16.83 3.02
C GLY A 245 4.15 16.09 1.92
N GLU A 246 4.84 16.83 1.04
CA GLU A 246 5.68 16.27 -0.02
C GLU A 246 7.10 16.87 0.10
N LEU A 247 8.13 16.03 0.02
CA LEU A 247 9.53 16.44 -0.10
C LEU A 247 10.11 15.85 -1.38
N ARG A 248 10.58 16.70 -2.28
CA ARG A 248 11.21 16.30 -3.55
C ARG A 248 12.63 16.82 -3.64
N HIS A 249 13.60 15.95 -3.84
CA HIS A 249 14.99 16.36 -4.08
C HIS A 249 15.30 16.44 -5.57
N GLY A 250 15.95 17.51 -6.03
CA GLY A 250 16.39 17.66 -7.42
C GLY A 250 17.61 18.57 -7.56
N ALA A 251 18.04 18.81 -8.79
CA ALA A 251 19.24 19.62 -9.08
C ALA A 251 19.16 21.07 -8.57
N GLY A 252 17.95 21.60 -8.34
CA GLY A 252 17.71 22.93 -7.78
C GLY A 252 17.54 23.00 -6.26
N GLY A 253 17.71 21.88 -5.54
CA GLY A 253 17.44 21.77 -4.11
C GLY A 253 16.20 20.93 -3.79
N TRP A 254 15.59 21.19 -2.64
CA TRP A 254 14.41 20.51 -2.16
C TRP A 254 13.15 21.32 -2.43
N VAL A 255 12.19 20.72 -3.13
CA VAL A 255 10.84 21.25 -3.21
C VAL A 255 10.04 20.66 -2.04
N VAL A 256 9.41 21.53 -1.26
CA VAL A 256 8.60 21.17 -0.09
C VAL A 256 7.17 21.61 -0.34
N THR A 257 6.22 20.68 -0.26
CA THR A 257 4.78 20.93 -0.40
C THR A 257 4.08 20.63 0.91
N TRP A 258 3.15 21.48 1.35
CA TRP A 258 2.35 21.28 2.56
C TRP A 258 1.04 22.04 2.46
N ALA A 259 -0.08 21.34 2.68
CA ALA A 259 -1.43 21.93 2.66
C ALA A 259 -1.75 22.75 1.39
N GLY A 260 -1.19 22.35 0.23
CA GLY A 260 -1.37 23.02 -1.05
C GLY A 260 -0.42 24.19 -1.33
N GLU A 261 0.42 24.58 -0.36
CA GLU A 261 1.51 25.54 -0.55
C GLU A 261 2.81 24.82 -0.90
N GLN A 262 3.69 25.47 -1.65
CA GLN A 262 4.98 24.93 -2.07
C GLN A 262 6.10 25.96 -1.92
N THR A 263 7.27 25.53 -1.44
CA THR A 263 8.50 26.33 -1.42
C THR A 263 9.70 25.51 -1.89
N VAL A 264 10.80 26.20 -2.21
CA VAL A 264 12.08 25.57 -2.52
C VAL A 264 13.11 25.95 -1.46
N LEU A 265 13.76 24.93 -0.91
CA LEU A 265 14.91 25.07 -0.03
C LEU A 265 16.18 24.60 -0.74
N PRO A 266 17.36 25.17 -0.43
CA PRO A 266 18.62 24.64 -0.94
C PRO A 266 18.87 23.21 -0.44
N ASP A 267 19.85 22.52 -1.03
CA ASP A 267 20.23 21.17 -0.60
C ASP A 267 20.98 21.20 0.74
N LEU A 268 20.20 21.24 1.83
CA LEU A 268 20.69 21.25 3.20
C LEU A 268 20.76 19.82 3.72
N LYS A 269 21.83 19.49 4.46
CA LYS A 269 21.95 18.18 5.12
C LYS A 269 20.76 17.86 6.04
N GLY A 270 20.19 18.89 6.68
CA GLY A 270 18.99 18.73 7.50
C GLY A 270 17.74 18.32 6.74
N MET A 271 17.66 18.56 5.42
CA MET A 271 16.53 18.09 4.60
C MET A 271 16.60 16.59 4.37
N HIS A 272 17.82 16.02 4.26
CA HIS A 272 18.02 14.57 4.23
C HIS A 272 17.67 13.93 5.57
N ASP A 273 18.08 14.58 6.67
CA ASP A 273 17.71 14.15 8.03
C ASP A 273 16.18 14.18 8.20
N LEU A 274 15.50 15.26 7.75
CA LEU A 274 14.05 15.40 7.77
C LEU A 274 13.35 14.34 6.92
N ALA A 275 13.77 14.16 5.66
CA ALA A 275 13.24 13.18 4.74
C ALA A 275 13.30 11.75 5.30
N THR A 276 14.36 11.44 6.04
CA THR A 276 14.54 10.14 6.71
C THR A 276 13.57 9.94 7.88
N LEU A 277 13.24 11.02 8.60
CA LEU A 277 12.37 10.96 9.78
C LEU A 277 10.89 10.96 9.42
N VAL A 278 10.45 11.77 8.44
CA VAL A 278 9.03 11.95 8.13
C VAL A 278 8.37 10.74 7.47
N VAL A 279 9.16 9.88 6.81
CA VAL A 279 8.69 8.59 6.25
C VAL A 279 8.61 7.49 7.29
N ARG A 280 9.01 7.75 8.54
CA ARG A 280 8.94 6.81 9.67
C ARG A 280 8.30 7.45 10.92
N PRO A 281 7.02 7.88 10.87
CA PRO A 281 6.36 8.48 12.02
C PRO A 281 6.42 7.57 13.26
N GLY A 282 6.70 8.14 14.42
CA GLY A 282 6.78 7.43 15.70
C GLY A 282 8.00 6.52 15.88
N THR A 283 8.88 6.38 14.89
CA THR A 283 10.04 5.48 14.95
C THR A 283 11.33 6.26 15.31
N PRO A 284 11.98 5.98 16.47
CA PRO A 284 13.25 6.61 16.81
C PRO A 284 14.39 6.18 15.87
N VAL A 285 15.19 7.14 15.41
CA VAL A 285 16.38 6.91 14.57
C VAL A 285 17.63 7.45 15.27
N PRO A 286 18.71 6.65 15.44
CA PRO A 286 19.94 7.12 16.08
C PRO A 286 20.56 8.31 15.35
N ALA A 287 21.00 9.32 16.10
CA ALA A 287 21.61 10.52 15.53
C ALA A 287 22.90 10.22 14.75
N LEU A 288 23.61 9.15 15.10
CA LEU A 288 24.80 8.69 14.38
C LEU A 288 24.44 8.16 12.98
N THR A 289 23.32 7.44 12.85
CA THR A 289 22.80 6.94 11.58
C THR A 289 22.37 8.09 10.67
N LEU A 290 21.68 9.10 11.20
CA LEU A 290 21.32 10.31 10.43
C LEU A 290 22.56 11.07 9.97
N LEU A 291 23.55 11.23 10.86
CA LEU A 291 24.81 11.89 10.53
C LEU A 291 25.57 11.18 9.39
N ALA A 292 25.56 9.84 9.37
CA ALA A 292 26.19 9.00 8.35
C ALA A 292 25.40 8.96 7.03
N GLY A 293 24.07 8.85 7.11
CA GLY A 293 23.19 8.86 5.93
C GLY A 293 23.28 10.17 5.15
N ALA A 294 23.32 11.31 5.84
CA ALA A 294 23.55 12.62 5.23
C ALA A 294 24.98 12.81 4.68
N ALA A 295 25.90 11.89 4.96
CA ALA A 295 27.25 11.83 4.39
C ALA A 295 27.37 10.80 3.25
N GLY A 296 26.27 10.12 2.88
CA GLY A 296 26.24 9.11 1.80
C GLY A 296 26.69 7.71 2.22
N VAL A 297 26.71 7.40 3.51
CA VAL A 297 27.12 6.10 4.06
C VAL A 297 25.91 5.37 4.63
N ALA A 298 25.61 4.17 4.14
CA ALA A 298 24.53 3.32 4.67
C ALA A 298 25.03 2.53 5.88
N ILE A 299 24.51 2.82 7.07
CA ILE A 299 24.73 2.02 8.29
C ILE A 299 23.42 1.29 8.61
N VAL A 300 23.46 -0.05 8.59
CA VAL A 300 22.35 -0.90 9.06
C VAL A 300 22.41 -0.97 10.60
N PRO A 301 21.35 -0.63 11.35
CA PRO A 301 21.34 -0.83 12.79
C PRO A 301 21.03 -2.31 13.10
N ALA A 302 21.96 -3.01 13.74
CA ALA A 302 21.66 -4.21 14.50
C ALA A 302 21.10 -3.78 15.87
N GLY A 303 19.87 -4.14 16.18
CA GLY A 303 19.23 -3.82 17.46
C GLY A 303 19.64 -4.78 18.58
N GLY A 304 20.00 -4.23 19.74
CA GLY A 304 19.60 -4.75 21.06
C GLY A 304 20.59 -5.59 21.88
N SER A 305 21.03 -5.01 23.02
CA SER A 305 21.54 -5.61 24.28
C SER A 305 23.00 -6.09 24.38
N ASP A 306 23.65 -5.67 25.46
CA ASP A 306 25.05 -5.20 25.52
C ASP A 306 26.16 -6.23 25.86
N GLU A 307 25.93 -7.55 25.88
CA GLU A 307 27.02 -8.49 26.28
C GLU A 307 27.15 -9.77 25.43
N ILE A 308 26.15 -10.17 24.65
CA ILE A 308 26.21 -11.39 23.80
C ILE A 308 26.58 -11.06 22.33
N LEU A 309 26.50 -9.78 21.95
CA LEU A 309 26.78 -9.28 20.60
C LEU A 309 28.26 -9.30 20.21
N ASP A 310 29.19 -9.38 21.17
CA ASP A 310 30.62 -9.17 20.88
C ASP A 310 31.28 -10.37 20.17
N GLU A 311 30.88 -11.62 20.45
CA GLU A 311 31.49 -12.80 19.81
C GLU A 311 30.83 -13.14 18.46
N GLN A 312 29.51 -12.96 18.36
CA GLN A 312 28.77 -13.16 17.10
C GLN A 312 29.14 -12.10 16.05
N ALA A 313 29.30 -10.83 16.46
CA ALA A 313 29.79 -9.79 15.57
C ALA A 313 31.23 -10.06 15.11
N ARG A 314 32.12 -10.48 16.00
CA ARG A 314 33.50 -10.86 15.64
C ARG A 314 33.56 -12.06 14.70
N SER A 315 32.67 -13.03 14.83
CA SER A 315 32.57 -14.14 13.87
C SER A 315 32.10 -13.64 12.51
N ALA A 316 31.03 -12.85 12.48
CA ALA A 316 30.47 -12.29 11.24
C ALA A 316 31.48 -11.41 10.47
N TYR A 317 32.26 -10.59 11.17
CA TYR A 317 33.33 -9.79 10.54
C TYR A 317 34.46 -10.66 10.00
N ARG A 318 34.87 -11.72 10.71
CA ARG A 318 35.88 -12.68 10.22
C ARG A 318 35.40 -13.41 8.97
N ASP A 319 34.13 -13.81 8.95
CA ASP A 319 33.55 -14.53 7.82
C ASP A 319 33.39 -13.62 6.60
N ARG A 320 33.01 -12.34 6.79
CA ARG A 320 32.94 -11.36 5.70
C ARG A 320 34.31 -10.99 5.15
N LEU A 321 35.34 -10.85 6.00
CA LEU A 321 36.70 -10.58 5.54
C LEU A 321 37.25 -11.73 4.67
N ARG A 322 36.99 -12.98 5.05
CA ARG A 322 37.34 -14.16 4.23
C ARG A 322 36.59 -14.17 2.89
N ALA A 323 35.28 -13.91 2.92
CA ALA A 323 34.49 -13.83 1.70
C ALA A 323 35.00 -12.73 0.74
N LEU A 324 35.38 -11.56 1.28
CA LEU A 324 35.96 -10.48 0.47
C LEU A 324 37.34 -10.84 -0.09
N GLU A 325 38.18 -11.57 0.64
CA GLU A 325 39.46 -12.07 0.13
C GLU A 325 39.27 -13.05 -1.03
N ASP A 326 38.30 -13.96 -0.90
CA ASP A 326 37.92 -14.88 -1.96
C ASP A 326 37.38 -14.10 -3.18
N GLU A 327 36.46 -13.16 -2.99
CA GLU A 327 35.88 -12.31 -4.04
C GLU A 327 36.95 -11.46 -4.77
N ILE A 328 37.97 -10.95 -4.06
CA ILE A 328 39.11 -10.21 -4.64
C ILE A 328 39.99 -11.14 -5.49
N ALA A 329 40.30 -12.34 -4.99
CA ALA A 329 41.11 -13.32 -5.73
C ALA A 329 40.40 -13.74 -7.02
N ASP A 330 39.10 -13.99 -6.93
CA ASP A 330 38.21 -14.35 -8.03
C ASP A 330 38.11 -13.24 -9.09
N ALA A 331 37.91 -11.98 -8.66
CA ALA A 331 37.87 -10.83 -9.57
C ALA A 331 39.23 -10.58 -10.24
N THR A 332 40.32 -10.75 -9.51
CA THR A 332 41.68 -10.58 -10.04
C THR A 332 42.03 -11.67 -11.07
N ALA A 333 41.67 -12.93 -10.81
CA ALA A 333 41.87 -14.04 -11.74
C ALA A 333 41.08 -13.86 -13.05
N ARG A 334 39.91 -13.20 -12.99
CA ARG A 334 39.08 -12.85 -14.15
C ARG A 334 39.47 -11.54 -14.84
N GLY A 335 40.49 -10.83 -14.34
CA GLY A 335 40.94 -9.55 -14.90
C GLY A 335 40.00 -8.37 -14.65
N ASP A 336 39.01 -8.51 -13.76
CA ASP A 336 38.07 -7.46 -13.40
C ASP A 336 38.65 -6.57 -12.28
N LEU A 337 39.56 -5.67 -12.70
CA LEU A 337 40.32 -4.83 -11.78
C LEU A 337 39.43 -3.84 -11.00
N GLY A 338 38.35 -3.35 -11.61
CA GLY A 338 37.44 -2.40 -10.96
C GLY A 338 36.63 -3.04 -9.84
N ARG A 339 36.16 -4.29 -10.05
CA ARG A 339 35.50 -5.06 -9.00
C ARG A 339 36.48 -5.48 -7.90
N ALA A 340 37.70 -5.85 -8.26
CA ALA A 340 38.74 -6.18 -7.28
C ALA A 340 39.13 -4.97 -6.41
N GLU A 341 39.19 -3.77 -6.99
CA GLU A 341 39.43 -2.51 -6.27
C GLU A 341 38.28 -2.18 -5.31
N HIS A 342 37.03 -2.31 -5.76
CA HIS A 342 35.86 -2.11 -4.91
C HIS A 342 35.84 -3.02 -3.67
N HIS A 343 36.11 -4.32 -3.84
CA HIS A 343 36.17 -5.25 -2.72
C HIS A 343 37.38 -5.01 -1.81
N ARG A 344 38.51 -4.49 -2.33
CA ARG A 344 39.65 -4.04 -1.51
C ARG A 344 39.30 -2.83 -0.65
N ASP A 345 38.58 -1.86 -1.21
CA ASP A 345 38.12 -0.69 -0.46
C ASP A 345 37.18 -1.10 0.68
N GLU A 346 36.27 -2.04 0.42
CA GLU A 346 35.36 -2.61 1.42
C GLU A 346 36.11 -3.36 2.52
N ARG A 347 37.10 -4.20 2.16
CA ARG A 347 37.97 -4.91 3.11
C ARG A 347 38.77 -3.93 3.97
N ASP A 348 39.41 -2.94 3.36
CA ASP A 348 40.25 -1.97 4.06
C ASP A 348 39.41 -1.08 5.00
N PHE A 349 38.16 -0.81 4.64
CA PHE A 349 37.20 -0.16 5.52
C PHE A 349 36.85 -1.04 6.73
N LEU A 350 36.49 -2.31 6.52
CA LEU A 350 36.17 -3.24 7.61
C LEU A 350 37.37 -3.45 8.55
N VAL A 351 38.60 -3.51 8.03
CA VAL A 351 39.82 -3.60 8.84
C VAL A 351 40.04 -2.32 9.67
N ARG A 352 39.79 -1.13 9.10
CA ARG A 352 39.87 0.14 9.84
C ARG A 352 38.82 0.20 10.96
N GLU A 353 37.61 -0.23 10.67
CA GLU A 353 36.51 -0.25 11.65
C GLU A 353 36.78 -1.23 12.79
N LEU A 354 37.30 -2.43 12.48
CA LEU A 354 37.70 -3.43 13.47
C LEU A 354 38.88 -2.94 14.33
N SER A 355 39.84 -2.23 13.72
CA SER A 355 41.00 -1.66 14.42
C SER A 355 40.60 -0.50 15.33
N ALA A 356 39.61 0.30 14.92
CA ALA A 356 39.00 1.34 15.74
C ALA A 356 38.21 0.76 16.93
N ALA A 357 37.49 -0.35 16.71
CA ALA A 357 36.75 -1.07 17.73
C ALA A 357 37.66 -1.81 18.75
N LEU A 358 38.83 -2.31 18.31
CA LEU A 358 39.77 -3.07 19.15
C LEU A 358 40.85 -2.21 19.85
N GLY A 359 40.89 -0.90 19.61
CA GLY A 359 41.76 0.03 20.37
C GLY A 359 43.28 -0.13 20.16
N LEU A 360 43.71 -0.84 19.11
CA LEU A 360 45.12 -1.07 18.81
C LEU A 360 45.71 0.13 18.03
N GLY A 361 45.87 1.26 18.71
CA GLY A 361 46.37 2.48 18.08
C GLY A 361 46.65 3.67 19.01
N GLY A 362 46.71 3.45 20.32
CA GLY A 362 47.36 4.40 21.23
C GLY A 362 46.71 5.79 21.35
N ARG A 363 45.41 5.87 21.65
CA ARG A 363 44.77 6.72 22.70
C ARG A 363 43.25 6.55 22.57
N PRO A 364 42.52 6.11 23.62
CA PRO A 364 41.09 5.86 23.51
C PRO A 364 40.32 7.18 23.34
N ARG A 365 39.75 7.40 22.16
CA ARG A 365 38.66 8.38 21.97
C ARG A 365 37.37 7.66 22.34
N ARG A 366 36.64 8.21 23.32
CA ARG A 366 35.46 7.53 23.90
C ARG A 366 34.30 7.60 22.91
N LEU A 367 33.63 6.47 22.67
CA LEU A 367 32.39 6.35 21.86
C LEU A 367 31.30 7.37 22.27
N GLY A 368 31.30 7.79 23.54
CA GLY A 368 30.42 8.85 24.06
C GLY A 368 30.61 10.21 23.39
N ASP A 369 31.84 10.58 23.02
CA ASP A 369 32.14 11.89 22.42
C ASP A 369 31.59 12.00 20.98
N GLU A 370 31.52 10.87 20.26
CA GLU A 370 31.00 10.81 18.90
C GLU A 370 29.47 10.82 18.88
N SER A 371 28.83 10.07 19.79
CA SER A 371 27.38 10.10 19.98
C SER A 371 26.88 11.50 20.36
N ASP A 372 27.59 12.20 21.26
CA ASP A 372 27.24 13.56 21.66
C ASP A 372 27.45 14.60 20.54
N ARG A 373 28.49 14.42 19.72
CA ARG A 373 28.72 15.25 18.53
C ARG A 373 27.62 15.05 17.49
N ALA A 374 27.24 13.80 17.23
CA ALA A 374 26.18 13.46 16.28
C ALA A 374 24.83 14.05 16.71
N ARG A 375 24.45 13.87 17.98
CA ARG A 375 23.26 14.49 18.58
C ARG A 375 23.23 16.00 18.34
N LYS A 376 24.30 16.72 18.69
CA LYS A 376 24.38 18.17 18.53
C LYS A 376 24.29 18.59 17.06
N ALA A 377 25.00 17.91 16.18
CA ALA A 377 25.03 18.22 14.75
C ALA A 377 23.65 18.04 14.09
N VAL A 378 22.99 16.90 14.31
CA VAL A 378 21.66 16.60 13.75
C VAL A 378 20.61 17.55 14.31
N THR A 379 20.65 17.84 15.61
CA THR A 379 19.74 18.82 16.23
C THR A 379 19.86 20.20 15.58
N MET A 380 21.08 20.66 15.32
CA MET A 380 21.30 21.96 14.67
C MET A 380 20.84 21.97 13.22
N ARG A 381 21.07 20.89 12.47
CA ARG A 381 20.63 20.75 11.07
C ARG A 381 19.10 20.79 10.94
N LEU A 382 18.40 20.04 11.78
CA LEU A 382 16.92 20.03 11.78
C LEU A 382 16.35 21.40 12.19
N ARG A 383 16.96 22.06 13.19
CA ARG A 383 16.56 23.42 13.58
C ARG A 383 16.78 24.43 12.46
N GLU A 384 17.88 24.35 11.73
CA GLU A 384 18.15 25.23 10.60
C GLU A 384 17.08 25.07 9.50
N VAL A 385 16.67 23.84 9.20
CA VAL A 385 15.58 23.59 8.24
C VAL A 385 14.26 24.22 8.72
N ILE A 386 13.86 23.94 9.95
CA ILE A 386 12.62 24.50 10.52
C ILE A 386 12.64 26.03 10.51
N MET A 387 13.78 26.65 10.85
CA MET A 387 13.94 28.10 10.83
C MET A 387 13.80 28.68 9.42
N ARG A 388 14.37 28.02 8.40
CA ARG A 388 14.24 28.46 6.99
C ARG A 388 12.82 28.29 6.45
N LEU A 389 12.00 27.43 7.06
CA LEU A 389 10.59 27.28 6.72
C LEU A 389 9.68 28.34 7.36
N ASP A 390 10.13 29.10 8.37
CA ASP A 390 9.27 30.07 9.08
C ASP A 390 8.67 31.14 8.18
N GLY A 391 9.46 31.66 7.24
CA GLY A 391 9.00 32.66 6.29
C GLY A 391 8.06 32.07 5.24
N PRO A 392 8.53 31.12 4.41
CA PRO A 392 7.75 30.63 3.27
C PRO A 392 6.62 29.67 3.64
N MET A 393 6.71 28.94 4.76
CA MET A 393 5.73 27.92 5.16
C MET A 393 5.54 27.87 6.69
N PRO A 394 4.99 28.93 7.31
CA PRO A 394 4.88 29.03 8.77
C PRO A 394 4.03 27.93 9.41
N ALA A 395 3.03 27.41 8.70
CA ALA A 395 2.20 26.30 9.16
C ALA A 395 3.01 24.99 9.29
N LEU A 396 3.84 24.68 8.30
CA LEU A 396 4.72 23.52 8.33
C LEU A 396 5.81 23.67 9.40
N ALA A 397 6.42 24.86 9.51
CA ALA A 397 7.43 25.12 10.53
C ALA A 397 6.88 24.91 11.95
N ARG A 398 5.65 25.36 12.22
CA ARG A 398 4.95 25.13 13.50
C ARG A 398 4.70 23.65 13.75
N HIS A 399 4.22 22.93 12.75
CA HIS A 399 3.97 21.49 12.81
C HIS A 399 5.25 20.71 13.17
N LEU A 400 6.34 20.94 12.43
CA LEU A 400 7.60 20.26 12.66
C LEU A 400 8.20 20.55 14.05
N ARG A 401 8.00 21.74 14.60
CA ARG A 401 8.42 22.04 15.98
C ARG A 401 7.69 21.24 17.03
N ALA A 402 6.40 21.01 16.84
CA ALA A 402 5.58 20.23 17.75
C ALA A 402 5.88 18.73 17.63
N ALA A 403 6.03 18.24 16.40
CA ALA A 403 6.18 16.83 16.11
C ALA A 403 7.61 16.29 16.22
N MET A 404 8.66 17.13 16.16
CA MET A 404 10.04 16.63 16.07
C MET A 404 10.73 16.58 17.44
N ARG A 405 11.16 15.38 17.81
CA ARG A 405 11.96 15.13 19.03
C ARG A 405 13.41 14.86 18.63
N THR A 406 14.35 15.62 19.20
CA THR A 406 15.79 15.47 18.92
C THR A 406 16.56 15.05 20.17
N GLY A 407 17.43 14.05 20.05
CA GLY A 407 18.22 13.49 21.15
C GLY A 407 19.35 12.59 20.65
N ARG A 408 19.78 11.61 21.46
CA ARG A 408 20.66 10.53 20.98
C ARG A 408 19.97 9.72 19.87
N GLU A 409 18.65 9.67 19.94
CA GLU A 409 17.74 9.25 18.89
C GLU A 409 16.84 10.44 18.52
N CYS A 410 16.50 10.58 17.25
CA CYS A 410 15.60 11.59 16.73
C CYS A 410 14.34 10.91 16.21
N CYS A 411 13.17 11.53 16.40
CA CYS A 411 11.88 10.98 15.98
C CYS A 411 10.97 12.10 15.47
N TYR A 412 10.17 11.78 14.46
CA TYR A 412 9.05 12.59 14.03
C TYR A 412 7.75 11.93 14.52
N ASP A 413 7.05 12.58 15.44
CA ASP A 413 5.93 12.04 16.21
C ASP A 413 4.78 13.08 16.22
N PRO A 414 3.95 13.13 15.16
CA PRO A 414 2.91 14.13 15.02
C PRO A 414 1.66 13.80 15.86
N GLU A 415 1.01 14.81 16.43
CA GLU A 415 -0.22 14.65 17.22
C GLU A 415 -1.41 14.10 16.39
N GLU A 416 -1.46 14.45 15.10
CA GLU A 416 -2.41 13.92 14.12
C GLU A 416 -1.65 13.15 13.03
N PRO A 417 -2.23 12.06 12.46
CA PRO A 417 -1.62 11.37 11.33
C PRO A 417 -1.38 12.32 10.14
N VAL A 418 -0.14 12.33 9.67
CA VAL A 418 0.31 13.11 8.50
C VAL A 418 0.95 12.17 7.51
N SER A 419 0.45 12.17 6.28
CA SER A 419 1.05 11.36 5.22
C SER A 419 2.10 12.16 4.47
N TRP A 420 3.30 11.59 4.41
CA TRP A 420 4.45 12.17 3.72
C TRP A 420 4.79 11.36 2.47
N TRP A 421 5.08 12.08 1.38
CA TRP A 421 5.74 11.49 0.21
C TRP A 421 7.14 12.09 0.09
N VAL A 422 8.14 11.24 -0.13
CA VAL A 422 9.53 11.65 -0.35
C VAL A 422 10.01 11.01 -1.65
N GLY A 423 10.52 11.82 -2.57
CA GLY A 423 11.04 11.32 -3.84
C GLY A 423 12.03 12.26 -4.50
N SER A 424 12.47 11.91 -5.70
CA SER A 424 13.42 12.68 -6.51
C SER A 424 12.75 13.26 -7.76
N LEU A 425 13.16 14.46 -8.17
CA LEU A 425 12.78 15.03 -9.47
C LEU A 425 13.57 14.33 -10.59
N PRO A 426 12.92 13.96 -11.70
CA PRO A 426 13.64 13.53 -12.90
C PRO A 426 14.63 14.61 -13.31
N ARG A 427 15.83 14.21 -13.74
CA ARG A 427 16.77 15.16 -14.34
C ARG A 427 16.14 15.69 -15.63
N PRO A 428 16.22 17.01 -15.91
CA PRO A 428 15.81 17.52 -17.22
C PRO A 428 16.74 16.91 -18.28
N GLY A 429 16.31 15.82 -18.92
CA GLY A 429 17.13 15.04 -19.86
C GLY A 429 16.71 13.57 -20.01
N ASP A 430 16.01 12.98 -19.05
CA ASP A 430 15.57 11.59 -19.15
C ASP A 430 14.33 11.49 -20.06
N ARG A 431 14.59 11.33 -21.37
CA ARG A 431 13.57 10.93 -22.34
C ARG A 431 13.23 9.46 -22.12
N TRP A 432 11.95 9.20 -21.92
CA TRP A 432 11.37 7.85 -21.94
C TRP A 432 11.55 7.24 -23.34
N THR A 433 12.35 6.19 -23.43
CA THR A 433 12.24 5.19 -24.51
C THR A 433 11.52 3.98 -23.94
N GLY A 434 10.32 3.72 -24.45
CA GLY A 434 9.45 2.59 -24.15
C GLY A 434 8.18 2.72 -24.95
#